data_AF-A0A238LE89-F1
#
_entry.id   AF-A0A238LE89-F1
#
_cell.length_a   1.000
_cell.length_b   1.000
_cell.length_c   1.000
_cell.angle_alpha   90.00
_cell.angle_beta   90.00
_cell.angle_gamma   90.00
#
_symmetry.space_group_name_H-M   'P 1'
#
loop_
_entity.id
_entity.type
_entity.pdbx_description
1 polymer ?
#
loop_
_entity_poly.entity_id
_entity_poly.type
_entity_poly.pdbx_seq_one_letter_code
_entity_poly.pdbx_strand_id
1 'polypeptide(L)'
;MCIACNRALNVRICAEHLGRRGINAIPAEIVHKSLILCAICSFSARMLGNMRQVLCIAGFCLAGLAQTVEVAEAQTTDPLRTFANCAGRLSAFMEYQWMFDGEGSEQTQMQRAAMLDLIEATMAPDQARQILHWRISAKMAHAALLTRATFNDDPADALWAQRAAERLRLGCTSLLLS
;
A
#
# COMPACT_ATOMS: atom_id res chain seq x y z
N MET A 1 -4.82 -3.47 -16.15
CA MET A 1 -6.29 -3.33 -16.18
C MET A 1 -6.84 -4.54 -16.94
N CYS A 2 -7.40 -5.53 -16.24
CA CYS A 2 -8.06 -6.70 -16.86
C CYS A 2 -9.47 -6.84 -16.29
N ILE A 3 -10.42 -6.29 -17.03
CA ILE A 3 -11.85 -6.54 -16.89
C ILE A 3 -12.13 -7.82 -17.69
N ALA A 4 -12.12 -8.98 -17.02
CA ALA A 4 -12.78 -10.23 -17.46
C ALA A 4 -12.44 -11.36 -16.47
N CYS A 5 -13.26 -11.55 -15.44
CA CYS A 5 -13.38 -12.86 -14.79
C CYS A 5 -14.85 -13.09 -14.45
N ASN A 6 -15.69 -13.09 -15.49
CA ASN A 6 -17.07 -13.52 -15.40
C ASN A 6 -17.11 -15.03 -15.71
N ARG A 7 -17.46 -15.81 -14.69
CA ARG A 7 -18.28 -17.03 -14.71
C ARG A 7 -17.90 -18.11 -15.75
N ALA A 8 -17.47 -19.25 -15.22
CA ALA A 8 -17.28 -20.56 -15.88
C ALA A 8 -15.89 -20.85 -16.49
N LEU A 9 -14.80 -20.48 -15.82
CA LEU A 9 -13.53 -21.20 -16.00
C LEU A 9 -13.30 -22.20 -14.86
N ASN A 10 -13.08 -23.43 -15.29
CA ASN A 10 -12.96 -24.66 -14.51
C ASN A 10 -11.88 -24.52 -13.41
N VAL A 11 -12.22 -24.87 -12.16
CA VAL A 11 -11.32 -24.76 -10.98
C VAL A 11 -9.96 -25.44 -11.19
N ARG A 12 -9.90 -26.46 -12.06
CA ARG A 12 -8.65 -27.12 -12.45
C ARG A 12 -7.66 -26.20 -13.18
N ILE A 13 -8.12 -25.27 -14.00
CA ILE A 13 -7.24 -24.38 -14.79
C ILE A 13 -6.59 -23.31 -13.90
N CYS A 14 -7.30 -22.82 -12.87
CA CYS A 14 -6.71 -21.91 -11.89
C CYS A 14 -5.65 -22.58 -11.02
N ALA A 15 -5.82 -23.86 -10.66
CA ALA A 15 -4.84 -24.60 -9.87
C ALA A 15 -3.52 -24.84 -10.65
N GLU A 16 -3.61 -25.13 -11.94
CA GLU A 16 -2.44 -25.36 -12.79
C GLU A 16 -1.62 -24.07 -13.03
N HIS A 17 -2.28 -22.91 -13.07
CA HIS A 17 -1.60 -21.62 -13.22
C HIS A 17 -0.94 -21.12 -11.93
N LEU A 18 -1.49 -21.48 -10.77
CA LEU A 18 -0.90 -21.17 -9.46
C LEU A 18 0.28 -22.09 -9.12
N GLY A 19 0.25 -23.36 -9.57
CA GLY A 19 1.36 -24.32 -9.40
C GLY A 19 2.66 -23.93 -10.10
N ARG A 20 2.60 -23.16 -11.20
CA ARG A 20 3.81 -22.64 -11.89
C ARG A 20 4.46 -21.43 -11.22
N ARG A 21 3.82 -20.80 -10.23
CA ARG A 21 4.34 -19.59 -9.55
C ARG A 21 4.94 -19.84 -8.17
N GLY A 22 5.18 -21.10 -7.78
CA GLY A 22 5.94 -21.43 -6.57
C GLY A 22 5.35 -20.86 -5.27
N ILE A 23 4.03 -20.66 -5.22
CA ILE A 23 3.35 -20.19 -4.00
C ILE A 23 3.06 -21.42 -3.15
N ASN A 24 3.93 -21.70 -2.19
CA ASN A 24 3.71 -22.73 -1.20
C ASN A 24 2.53 -22.38 -0.28
N ALA A 25 1.58 -23.31 -0.23
CA ALA A 25 0.66 -23.63 0.86
C ALA A 25 -0.23 -22.50 1.43
N ILE A 26 -1.42 -22.33 0.83
CA ILE A 26 -2.59 -21.88 1.58
C ILE A 26 -3.28 -23.16 2.13
N PRO A 27 -3.56 -23.24 3.45
CA PRO A 27 -4.18 -24.43 4.05
C PRO A 27 -5.61 -24.66 3.53
N ALA A 28 -5.91 -25.92 3.22
CA ALA A 28 -7.14 -26.39 2.56
C ALA A 28 -8.44 -26.19 3.36
N GLU A 29 -8.39 -25.81 4.64
CA GLU A 29 -9.58 -25.65 5.48
C GLU A 29 -10.43 -24.41 5.18
N ILE A 30 -9.87 -23.39 4.52
CA ILE A 30 -10.58 -22.13 4.25
C ILE A 30 -11.49 -22.24 3.00
N VAL A 31 -11.19 -23.16 2.08
CA VAL A 31 -11.94 -23.29 0.81
C VAL A 31 -13.31 -23.95 0.99
N HIS A 32 -13.49 -24.77 2.04
CA HIS A 32 -14.73 -25.53 2.21
C HIS A 32 -15.91 -24.68 2.72
N LYS A 33 -15.64 -23.67 3.57
CA LYS A 33 -16.69 -22.79 4.13
C LYS A 33 -17.27 -21.81 3.10
N SER A 34 -16.49 -21.37 2.12
CA SER A 34 -16.95 -20.41 1.10
C SER A 34 -17.85 -21.04 0.02
N LEU A 35 -17.75 -22.35 -0.22
CA LEU A 35 -18.57 -23.06 -1.22
C LEU A 35 -20.00 -23.33 -0.73
N ILE A 36 -20.21 -23.51 0.58
CA ILE A 36 -21.54 -23.79 1.16
C ILE A 36 -22.43 -22.53 1.13
N LEU A 37 -21.87 -21.33 1.35
CA LEU A 37 -22.64 -20.08 1.28
C LEU A 37 -23.11 -19.73 -0.14
N CYS A 38 -22.35 -20.11 -1.18
CA CYS A 38 -22.68 -19.75 -2.56
C CYS A 38 -23.81 -20.62 -3.16
N ALA A 39 -23.95 -21.87 -2.68
CA ALA A 39 -25.02 -22.78 -3.11
C ALA A 39 -26.41 -22.37 -2.56
N ILE A 40 -26.46 -21.87 -1.31
CA ILE A 40 -27.72 -21.46 -0.66
C ILE A 40 -28.29 -20.20 -1.33
N CYS A 41 -27.43 -19.29 -1.80
CA CYS A 41 -27.86 -18.05 -2.45
C CYS A 41 -28.39 -18.26 -3.89
N SER A 42 -27.98 -19.34 -4.57
CA SER A 42 -28.33 -19.59 -5.96
C SER A 42 -29.61 -20.40 -6.15
N PHE A 43 -30.07 -21.11 -5.11
CA PHE A 43 -31.21 -22.04 -5.20
C PHE A 43 -32.57 -21.36 -4.95
N SER A 44 -32.63 -20.25 -4.21
CA SER A 44 -33.91 -19.59 -3.87
C SER A 44 -34.46 -18.64 -4.95
N ALA A 45 -33.71 -18.38 -6.03
CA ALA A 45 -34.12 -17.41 -7.06
C ALA A 45 -34.87 -18.01 -8.26
N ARG A 46 -35.17 -19.32 -8.27
CA ARG A 46 -35.66 -20.00 -9.49
C ARG A 46 -36.92 -20.84 -9.37
N MET A 47 -37.72 -20.69 -8.31
CA MET A 47 -39.01 -21.37 -8.24
C MET A 47 -40.10 -20.50 -7.58
N LEU A 48 -41.18 -20.32 -8.35
CA LEU A 48 -42.46 -19.66 -8.01
C LEU A 48 -42.34 -18.13 -7.90
N GLY A 49 -42.95 -17.33 -8.78
CA GLY A 49 -44.33 -17.44 -9.22
C GLY A 49 -45.07 -16.25 -8.60
N ASN A 50 -45.54 -15.34 -9.47
CA ASN A 50 -46.14 -14.05 -9.16
C ASN A 50 -47.05 -14.03 -7.92
N MET A 51 -47.05 -12.87 -7.23
CA MET A 51 -48.17 -12.32 -6.45
C MET A 51 -48.09 -12.31 -4.91
N ARG A 52 -46.88 -12.27 -4.29
CA ARG A 52 -46.77 -12.03 -2.82
C ARG A 52 -45.48 -11.39 -2.28
N GLN A 53 -44.76 -10.60 -3.08
CA GLN A 53 -43.43 -10.08 -2.73
C GLN A 53 -43.37 -8.70 -2.03
N VAL A 54 -44.50 -8.12 -1.61
CA VAL A 54 -44.49 -6.78 -1.00
C VAL A 54 -44.18 -6.81 0.51
N LEU A 55 -44.23 -7.96 1.19
CA LEU A 55 -44.16 -8.00 2.67
C LEU A 55 -42.81 -8.40 3.30
N CYS A 56 -41.77 -8.78 2.54
CA CYS A 56 -40.52 -9.27 3.15
C CYS A 56 -39.38 -8.24 3.29
N ILE A 57 -39.53 -7.03 2.73
CA ILE A 57 -38.45 -6.01 2.77
C ILE A 57 -38.32 -5.36 4.16
N ALA A 58 -39.37 -5.40 5.00
CA ALA A 58 -39.33 -4.79 6.34
C ALA A 58 -38.63 -5.64 7.42
N GLY A 59 -38.40 -6.95 7.18
CA GLY A 59 -37.85 -7.86 8.20
C GLY A 59 -36.33 -8.05 8.16
N PHE A 60 -35.67 -7.74 7.05
CA PHE A 60 -34.24 -8.04 6.85
C PHE A 60 -33.32 -6.83 7.08
N CYS A 61 -33.84 -5.74 7.66
CA CYS A 61 -33.07 -4.53 7.96
C CYS A 61 -32.51 -4.47 9.40
N LEU A 62 -32.86 -5.41 10.30
CA LEU A 62 -32.50 -5.29 11.73
C LEU A 62 -31.43 -6.29 12.26
N ALA A 63 -30.86 -7.17 11.45
CA ALA A 63 -29.93 -8.21 11.96
C ALA A 63 -28.51 -8.18 11.34
N GLY A 64 -28.07 -7.04 10.78
CA GLY A 64 -26.85 -6.96 9.97
C GLY A 64 -25.75 -6.00 10.46
N LEU A 65 -25.82 -5.45 11.68
CA LEU A 65 -24.79 -4.53 12.22
C LEU A 65 -23.94 -5.20 13.30
N ALA A 66 -23.24 -6.27 12.92
CA ALA A 66 -22.09 -6.76 13.69
C ALA A 66 -20.88 -6.78 12.76
N GLN A 67 -20.35 -5.58 12.45
CA GLN A 67 -19.02 -5.48 11.87
C GLN A 67 -18.02 -5.78 12.99
N THR A 68 -17.34 -6.92 12.90
CA THR A 68 -16.12 -7.16 13.68
C THR A 68 -15.08 -6.17 13.20
N VAL A 69 -14.80 -5.14 14.00
CA VAL A 69 -13.66 -4.25 13.80
C VAL A 69 -12.41 -5.08 14.08
N GLU A 70 -11.74 -5.56 13.03
CA GLU A 70 -10.37 -6.02 13.15
C GLU A 70 -9.53 -4.79 13.48
N VAL A 71 -9.13 -4.68 14.75
CA VAL A 71 -8.15 -3.70 15.20
C VAL A 71 -6.86 -4.03 14.48
N ALA A 72 -6.54 -3.25 13.46
CA ALA A 72 -5.23 -3.28 12.83
C ALA A 72 -4.20 -3.01 13.93
N GLU A 73 -3.39 -4.03 14.24
CA GLU A 73 -2.27 -3.92 15.16
C GLU A 73 -1.42 -2.72 14.74
N ALA A 74 -1.29 -1.74 15.63
CA ALA A 74 -0.47 -0.57 15.39
C ALA A 74 0.95 -1.08 15.12
N GLN A 75 1.37 -1.07 13.85
CA GLN A 75 2.71 -1.46 13.45
C GLN A 75 3.68 -0.63 14.31
N THR A 76 4.38 -1.28 15.23
CA THR A 76 5.46 -0.66 15.99
C THR A 76 6.44 -0.10 14.98
N THR A 77 6.39 1.21 14.82
CA THR A 77 7.19 1.91 13.84
C THR A 77 8.60 1.94 14.41
N ASP A 78 9.51 1.21 13.79
CA ASP A 78 10.95 1.31 14.07
C ASP A 78 11.40 2.76 13.75
N PRO A 79 11.70 3.58 14.77
CA PRO A 79 12.04 4.99 14.57
C PRO A 79 13.32 5.13 13.75
N LEU A 80 14.32 4.27 14.00
CA LEU A 80 15.60 4.30 13.30
C LEU A 80 15.42 4.03 11.80
N ARG A 81 14.62 3.03 11.44
CA ARG A 81 14.29 2.76 10.03
C ARG A 81 13.50 3.91 9.41
N THR A 82 12.63 4.57 10.18
CA THR A 82 11.88 5.75 9.72
C THR A 82 12.80 6.91 9.40
N PHE A 83 13.72 7.25 10.31
CA PHE A 83 14.72 8.30 10.10
C PHE A 83 15.63 7.98 8.90
N ALA A 84 16.09 6.73 8.78
CA ALA A 84 16.90 6.27 7.64
C ALA A 84 16.17 6.44 6.30
N ASN A 85 14.91 6.03 6.22
CA ASN A 85 14.10 6.22 5.01
C ASN A 85 13.89 7.71 4.70
N CYS A 86 13.67 8.54 5.71
CA CYS A 86 13.49 9.97 5.54
C CYS A 86 14.76 10.68 5.07
N ALA A 87 15.91 10.37 5.65
CA ALA A 87 17.21 10.86 5.17
C ALA A 87 17.43 10.47 3.69
N GLY A 88 17.05 9.24 3.30
CA GLY A 88 17.10 8.79 1.91
C GLY A 88 16.22 9.61 0.97
N ARG A 89 14.94 9.80 1.31
CA ARG A 89 13.98 10.59 0.51
C ARG A 89 14.40 12.05 0.35
N LEU A 90 14.78 12.69 1.46
CA LEU A 90 15.25 14.08 1.45
C LEU A 90 16.53 14.24 0.62
N SER A 91 17.41 13.22 0.59
CA SER A 91 18.59 13.25 -0.30
C SER A 91 18.19 13.27 -1.78
N ALA A 92 17.19 12.48 -2.18
CA ALA A 92 16.71 12.48 -3.56
C ALA A 92 16.02 13.81 -3.91
N PHE A 93 15.22 14.36 -2.99
CA PHE A 93 14.54 15.63 -3.22
C PHE A 93 15.52 16.81 -3.30
N MET A 94 16.55 16.85 -2.46
CA MET A 94 17.61 17.86 -2.51
C MET A 94 18.34 17.85 -3.87
N GLU A 95 18.69 16.67 -4.38
CA GLU A 95 19.33 16.52 -5.69
C GLU A 95 18.41 16.94 -6.84
N TYR A 96 17.10 16.64 -6.71
CA TYR A 96 16.10 17.14 -7.64
C TYR A 96 16.03 18.67 -7.64
N GLN A 97 16.01 19.29 -6.45
CA GLN A 97 15.98 20.75 -6.33
C GLN A 97 17.24 21.40 -6.90
N TRP A 98 18.43 20.81 -6.76
CA TRP A 98 19.62 21.33 -7.44
C TRP A 98 19.48 21.43 -8.96
N MET A 99 18.67 20.55 -9.57
CA MET A 99 18.41 20.59 -11.01
C MET A 99 17.30 21.59 -11.41
N PHE A 100 16.30 21.83 -10.56
CA PHE A 100 15.07 22.52 -10.96
C PHE A 100 14.68 23.76 -10.14
N ASP A 101 15.10 23.86 -8.89
CA ASP A 101 14.59 24.83 -7.90
C ASP A 101 15.72 25.68 -7.28
N GLY A 102 16.96 25.21 -7.32
CA GLY A 102 18.14 25.93 -6.83
C GLY A 102 18.11 26.17 -5.33
N GLU A 103 17.50 27.28 -4.90
CA GLU A 103 17.51 27.76 -3.51
C GLU A 103 16.77 26.84 -2.53
N GLY A 104 15.74 26.12 -3.00
CA GLY A 104 14.98 25.19 -2.17
C GLY A 104 15.82 24.02 -1.62
N SER A 105 16.97 23.70 -2.25
CA SER A 105 17.84 22.61 -1.81
C SER A 105 18.48 22.87 -0.44
N GLU A 106 18.74 24.13 -0.08
CA GLU A 106 19.39 24.48 1.18
C GLU A 106 18.50 24.12 2.38
N GLN A 107 17.20 24.38 2.27
CA GLN A 107 16.24 23.98 3.30
C GLN A 107 16.16 22.45 3.42
N THR A 108 16.10 21.74 2.29
CA THR A 108 16.08 20.27 2.29
C THR A 108 17.38 19.69 2.83
N GLN A 109 18.53 20.33 2.58
CA GLN A 109 19.82 19.95 3.13
C GLN A 109 19.82 20.00 4.66
N MET A 110 19.28 21.07 5.25
CA MET A 110 19.14 21.19 6.71
C MET A 110 18.22 20.10 7.27
N GLN A 111 17.09 19.83 6.63
CA GLN A 111 16.16 18.78 7.05
C GLN A 111 16.80 17.38 6.95
N ARG A 112 17.56 17.13 5.89
CA ARG A 112 18.33 15.90 5.71
C ARG A 112 19.38 15.74 6.80
N ALA A 113 20.11 16.81 7.14
CA ALA A 113 21.10 16.80 8.21
C ALA A 113 20.46 16.44 9.56
N ALA A 114 19.34 17.06 9.91
CA ALA A 114 18.61 16.73 11.15
C ALA A 114 18.21 15.24 11.24
N MET A 115 17.79 14.64 10.11
CA MET A 115 17.50 13.20 10.07
C MET A 115 18.75 12.32 10.26
N LEU A 116 19.91 12.77 9.78
CA LEU A 116 21.17 12.06 9.99
C LEU A 116 21.60 12.14 11.46
N ASP A 117 21.41 13.28 12.11
CA ASP A 117 21.71 13.45 13.54
C ASP A 117 20.85 12.51 14.40
N LEU A 118 19.56 12.36 14.06
CA LEU A 118 18.67 11.41 14.73
C LEU A 118 19.11 9.95 14.54
N ILE A 119 19.62 9.59 13.36
CA ILE A 119 20.17 8.26 13.10
C ILE A 119 21.41 8.03 13.95
N GLU A 120 22.34 9.00 13.97
CA GLU A 120 23.58 8.91 14.74
C GLU A 120 23.30 8.76 16.24
N ALA A 121 22.31 9.49 16.76
CA ALA A 121 21.91 9.43 18.17
C ALA A 121 21.27 8.10 18.58
N THR A 122 20.72 7.33 17.63
CA THR A 122 19.90 6.13 17.94
C THR A 122 20.50 4.83 17.44
N MET A 123 21.46 4.86 16.52
CA MET A 123 22.02 3.64 15.93
C MET A 123 22.99 2.90 16.86
N ALA A 124 22.89 1.57 16.87
CA ALA A 124 23.96 0.73 17.41
C ALA A 124 25.10 0.58 16.39
N PRO A 125 26.37 0.38 16.83
CA PRO A 125 27.54 0.32 15.93
C PRO A 125 27.47 -0.77 14.85
N ASP A 126 26.79 -1.89 15.11
CA ASP A 126 26.65 -3.03 14.19
C ASP A 126 25.57 -2.83 13.12
N GLN A 127 24.75 -1.79 13.23
CA GLN A 127 23.61 -1.53 12.34
C GLN A 127 23.94 -0.66 11.11
N ALA A 128 25.15 -0.07 11.06
CA ALA A 128 25.52 0.93 10.05
C ALA A 128 25.26 0.47 8.60
N ARG A 129 25.60 -0.78 8.27
CA ARG A 129 25.38 -1.34 6.92
C ARG A 129 23.89 -1.43 6.56
N GLN A 130 23.06 -1.83 7.52
CA GLN A 130 21.63 -1.97 7.32
C GLN A 130 20.95 -0.60 7.16
N ILE A 131 21.36 0.38 7.98
CA ILE A 131 20.87 1.76 7.90
C ILE A 131 21.22 2.38 6.55
N LEU A 132 22.46 2.19 6.07
CA LEU A 132 22.88 2.66 4.76
C LEU A 132 22.03 2.04 3.64
N HIS A 133 21.74 0.74 3.72
CA HIS A 133 20.86 0.07 2.77
C HIS A 133 19.46 0.71 2.74
N TRP A 134 18.83 0.95 3.89
CA TRP A 134 17.52 1.62 3.95
C TRP A 134 17.56 3.02 3.32
N ARG A 135 18.60 3.81 3.62
CA ARG A 135 18.79 5.15 3.04
C ARG A 135 18.87 5.10 1.52
N ILE A 136 19.69 4.20 0.97
CA ILE A 136 19.86 4.05 -0.47
C ILE A 136 18.57 3.60 -1.13
N SER A 137 17.90 2.57 -0.60
CA SER A 137 16.64 2.07 -1.14
C SER A 137 15.55 3.15 -1.15
N ALA A 138 15.43 3.91 -0.06
CA ALA A 138 14.46 5.00 0.02
C ALA A 138 14.80 6.15 -0.93
N LYS A 139 16.08 6.50 -1.07
CA LYS A 139 16.56 7.51 -2.03
C LYS A 139 16.19 7.12 -3.46
N MET A 140 16.49 5.88 -3.87
CA MET A 140 16.20 5.40 -5.22
C MET A 140 14.70 5.35 -5.50
N ALA A 141 13.89 4.88 -4.53
CA ALA A 141 12.44 4.84 -4.68
C ALA A 141 11.84 6.25 -4.82
N HIS A 142 12.35 7.22 -4.06
CA HIS A 142 11.88 8.61 -4.14
C HIS A 142 12.33 9.30 -5.44
N ALA A 143 13.58 9.09 -5.85
CA ALA A 143 14.09 9.56 -7.14
C ALA A 143 13.24 9.02 -8.31
N ALA A 144 12.83 7.75 -8.27
CA ALA A 144 11.96 7.18 -9.29
C ALA A 144 10.59 7.89 -9.37
N LEU A 145 10.01 8.29 -8.23
CA LEU A 145 8.78 9.09 -8.22
C LEU A 145 9.01 10.48 -8.83
N LEU A 146 10.11 11.16 -8.51
CA LEU A 146 10.44 12.48 -9.03
C LEU A 146 10.70 12.45 -10.54
N THR A 147 11.43 11.44 -11.02
CA THR A 147 11.65 11.19 -12.46
C THR A 147 10.32 10.94 -13.16
N ARG A 148 9.46 10.07 -12.61
CA ARG A 148 8.13 9.78 -13.18
C ARG A 148 7.20 11.00 -13.15
N ALA A 149 7.32 11.86 -12.15
CA ALA A 149 6.55 13.10 -12.10
C ALA A 149 6.99 14.11 -13.16
N THR A 150 8.27 14.09 -13.55
CA THR A 150 8.86 15.10 -14.43
C THR A 150 8.85 14.69 -15.89
N PHE A 151 9.09 13.42 -16.20
CA PHE A 151 9.41 12.95 -17.55
C PHE A 151 8.42 11.93 -18.13
N ASN A 152 7.26 11.75 -17.52
CA ASN A 152 6.27 10.78 -18.00
C ASN A 152 5.25 11.42 -18.93
N ASP A 153 4.96 10.75 -20.04
CA ASP A 153 4.03 11.21 -21.07
C ASP A 153 2.56 11.09 -20.63
N ASP A 154 2.24 10.21 -19.68
CA ASP A 154 0.90 10.11 -19.10
C ASP A 154 0.71 11.17 -18.00
N PRO A 155 -0.11 12.21 -18.22
CA PRO A 155 -0.27 13.31 -17.28
C PRO A 155 -0.96 12.89 -15.97
N ALA A 156 -1.84 11.89 -16.01
CA ALA A 156 -2.52 11.41 -14.81
C ALA A 156 -1.53 10.69 -13.88
N ASP A 157 -0.63 9.93 -14.49
CA ASP A 157 0.40 9.18 -13.79
C ASP A 157 1.53 10.05 -13.26
N ALA A 158 1.96 11.06 -14.04
CA ALA A 158 2.90 12.09 -13.59
C ALA A 158 2.36 12.84 -12.36
N LEU A 159 1.10 13.25 -12.40
CA LEU A 159 0.43 13.94 -11.28
C LEU A 159 0.30 13.04 -10.05
N TRP A 160 0.00 11.76 -10.23
CA TRP A 160 0.01 10.79 -9.14
C TRP A 160 1.39 10.69 -8.50
N ALA A 161 2.45 10.58 -9.32
CA ALA A 161 3.82 10.45 -8.84
C ALA A 161 4.28 11.70 -8.07
N GLN A 162 3.92 12.89 -8.55
CA GLN A 162 4.18 14.16 -7.88
C GLN A 162 3.53 14.19 -6.49
N ARG A 163 2.24 13.88 -6.40
CA ARG A 163 1.51 13.83 -5.12
C ARG A 163 2.07 12.78 -4.18
N ALA A 164 2.52 11.65 -4.72
CA ALA A 164 3.13 10.59 -3.95
C ALA A 164 4.48 11.00 -3.36
N ALA A 165 5.36 11.62 -4.17
CA ALA A 165 6.61 12.19 -3.70
C ALA A 165 6.35 13.24 -2.61
N GLU A 166 5.46 14.19 -2.86
CA GLU A 166 5.20 15.28 -1.91
C GLU A 166 4.67 14.76 -0.57
N ARG A 167 3.71 13.84 -0.58
CA ARG A 167 3.20 13.24 0.67
C ARG A 167 4.29 12.55 1.49
N LEU A 168 5.18 11.81 0.81
CA LEU A 168 6.29 11.12 1.47
C LEU A 168 7.32 12.10 2.04
N ARG A 169 7.57 13.21 1.35
CA ARG A 169 8.44 14.30 1.81
C ARG A 169 7.85 14.99 3.03
N LEU A 170 6.58 15.41 2.95
CA LEU A 170 5.87 16.06 4.05
C LEU A 170 5.79 15.18 5.30
N GLY A 171 5.56 13.87 5.13
CA GLY A 171 5.57 12.93 6.24
C GLY A 171 6.94 12.80 6.92
N CYS A 172 8.04 13.14 6.22
CA CYS A 172 9.36 13.21 6.83
C CYS A 172 9.60 14.55 7.52
N THR A 173 9.22 15.67 6.91
CA THR A 173 9.43 16.99 7.52
C THR A 173 8.53 17.23 8.72
N SER A 174 7.36 16.61 8.80
CA SER A 174 6.49 16.68 9.98
C SER A 174 7.14 16.10 11.24
N LEU A 175 8.10 15.16 11.10
CA LEU A 175 8.85 14.59 12.23
C LEU A 175 9.89 15.56 12.80
N LEU A 176 10.24 16.63 12.08
CA LEU A 176 11.22 17.63 12.52
C LEU A 176 10.56 18.87 13.16
N LEU A 177 9.23 18.95 13.11
CA LEU A 177 8.45 20.10 13.57
C LEU A 177 7.67 19.81 14.87
N SER A 178 7.90 18.64 15.48
CA SER A 178 7.25 18.17 16.70
C SER A 178 8.05 18.50 17.96
#